data_AF-C1MSZ1-F1
#
_entry.id   AF-C1MSZ1-F1
#
_cell.length_a   1.000
_cell.length_b   1.000
_cell.length_c   1.000
_cell.angle_alpha   90.00
_cell.angle_beta   90.00
_cell.angle_gamma   90.00
#
_symmetry.space_group_name_H-M   'P 1'
#
loop_
_entity.id
_entity.type
_entity.pdbx_description
1 polymer ?
#
loop_
_entity_poly.entity_id
_entity_poly.type
_entity_poly.pdbx_seq_one_letter_code
_entity_poly.pdbx_strand_id
1 'polypeptide(L)'
;MSALLRIAAASAASTSGGLFSSLLASQTRAFVAPASALYAKAKTKAAPAAAKKEEPKATSAPTHAAGINFKKTGSDPEFGPDESYPDWLWTLLEPRKTLRQLENEVAAAKAMHEQSLADGKGPRYDIMDVKDIQRLLKLRRRVKIKENNDRRKKK
;
A
#
# COMPACT_ATOMS: atom_id res chain seq x y z
N MET A 1 -31.69 -64.76 20.20
CA MET A 1 -30.82 -65.79 19.61
C MET A 1 -29.93 -65.14 18.56
N SER A 2 -28.72 -65.65 18.47
CA SER A 2 -27.49 -65.04 17.93
C SER A 2 -27.40 -64.80 16.42
N ALA A 3 -26.33 -64.08 16.06
CA ALA A 3 -25.48 -64.20 14.85
C ALA A 3 -25.96 -63.45 13.58
N LEU A 4 -25.28 -62.36 13.21
CA LEU A 4 -24.12 -62.30 12.29
C LEU A 4 -24.53 -62.30 10.81
N LEU A 5 -24.40 -61.13 10.16
CA LEU A 5 -23.95 -61.09 8.78
C LEU A 5 -23.07 -59.85 8.59
N ARG A 6 -21.78 -60.09 8.35
CA ARG A 6 -20.84 -59.13 7.75
C ARG A 6 -21.12 -59.09 6.24
N ILE A 7 -20.94 -57.94 5.61
CA ILE A 7 -20.13 -57.74 4.39
C ILE A 7 -20.11 -56.24 4.09
N ALA A 8 -18.92 -55.66 4.16
CA ALA A 8 -18.58 -54.40 3.52
C ALA A 8 -17.99 -54.71 2.15
N ALA A 9 -18.35 -53.96 1.11
CA ALA A 9 -17.43 -53.44 0.08
C ALA A 9 -18.20 -52.86 -1.13
N ALA A 10 -17.59 -51.81 -1.68
CA ALA A 10 -17.65 -51.38 -3.07
C ALA A 10 -18.96 -50.76 -3.57
N SER A 11 -19.07 -49.43 -3.42
CA SER A 11 -19.84 -48.62 -4.36
C SER A 11 -18.99 -48.37 -5.60
N ALA A 12 -19.34 -49.04 -6.69
CA ALA A 12 -18.87 -48.76 -8.03
C ALA A 12 -19.45 -47.44 -8.57
N ALA A 13 -18.75 -46.91 -9.58
CA ALA A 13 -18.95 -45.64 -10.25
C ALA A 13 -20.26 -45.53 -11.06
N SER A 14 -20.74 -44.30 -11.33
CA SER A 14 -21.30 -43.98 -12.65
C SER A 14 -21.46 -42.47 -12.94
N THR A 15 -20.64 -42.01 -13.89
CA THR A 15 -20.91 -41.13 -15.05
C THR A 15 -21.82 -39.90 -14.96
N SER A 16 -21.21 -38.76 -15.33
CA SER A 16 -21.62 -37.78 -16.36
C SER A 16 -21.39 -36.35 -15.84
N GLY A 17 -20.77 -35.40 -16.52
CA GLY A 17 -20.18 -35.32 -17.85
C GLY A 17 -19.36 -34.02 -17.92
N GLY A 18 -18.61 -33.83 -19.01
CA GLY A 18 -17.96 -32.55 -19.30
C GLY A 18 -16.47 -32.64 -19.58
N LEU A 19 -16.11 -33.33 -20.65
CA LEU A 19 -14.86 -33.17 -21.39
C LEU A 19 -14.76 -31.72 -21.88
N PHE A 20 -13.80 -30.90 -21.44
CA PHE A 20 -13.19 -29.87 -22.29
C PHE A 20 -11.80 -29.46 -21.79
N SER A 21 -10.85 -29.49 -22.74
CA SER A 21 -9.56 -28.81 -22.77
C SER A 21 -8.35 -29.50 -22.14
N SER A 22 -7.82 -30.48 -22.88
CA SER A 22 -6.38 -30.70 -22.96
C SER A 22 -5.71 -29.55 -23.76
N LEU A 23 -4.40 -29.39 -23.55
CA LEU A 23 -3.43 -28.55 -24.28
C LEU A 23 -3.54 -27.02 -24.11
N LEU A 24 -2.74 -26.50 -23.16
CA LEU A 24 -1.74 -25.49 -23.54
C LEU A 24 -0.50 -25.62 -22.62
N ALA A 25 0.40 -26.52 -23.00
CA ALA A 25 1.80 -26.33 -22.72
C ALA A 25 2.27 -25.12 -23.54
N SER A 26 2.40 -23.96 -22.91
CA SER A 26 3.15 -22.85 -23.49
C SER A 26 4.25 -22.45 -22.53
N GLN A 27 5.48 -22.67 -23.02
CA GLN A 27 6.71 -22.15 -22.49
C GLN A 27 6.59 -20.67 -22.13
N THR A 28 6.90 -20.32 -20.89
CA THR A 28 7.55 -19.03 -20.62
C THR A 28 8.83 -19.33 -19.85
N ARG A 29 9.97 -19.13 -20.54
CA ARG A 29 11.31 -19.20 -19.97
C ARG A 29 11.38 -18.36 -18.70
N ALA A 30 11.71 -19.01 -17.59
CA ALA A 30 12.17 -18.34 -16.39
C ALA A 30 13.54 -17.68 -16.69
N PHE A 31 13.53 -16.39 -16.98
CA PHE A 31 14.70 -15.52 -16.84
C PHE A 31 14.41 -14.53 -15.73
N VAL A 32 14.50 -14.99 -14.48
CA VAL A 32 14.70 -14.10 -13.33
C VAL A 32 16.15 -14.27 -12.91
N ALA A 33 17.02 -13.45 -13.51
CA ALA A 33 18.34 -13.22 -12.97
C ALA A 33 18.20 -12.35 -11.70
N PRO A 34 18.66 -12.77 -10.52
CA PRO A 34 18.71 -11.90 -9.36
C PRO A 34 19.81 -10.86 -9.57
N ALA A 35 19.45 -9.65 -10.01
CA ALA A 35 20.35 -8.50 -10.12
C ALA A 35 20.65 -7.87 -8.73
N SER A 36 20.95 -8.69 -7.74
CA SER A 36 21.29 -8.27 -6.37
C SER A 36 22.73 -8.66 -6.04
N ALA A 37 23.69 -8.19 -6.85
CA ALA A 37 25.12 -8.39 -6.59
C ALA A 37 26.02 -7.23 -7.01
N LEU A 38 25.48 -6.07 -7.43
CA LEU A 38 26.31 -4.96 -7.96
C LEU A 38 26.34 -3.69 -7.09
N TYR A 39 25.72 -3.69 -5.90
CA TYR A 39 25.81 -2.55 -4.97
C TYR A 39 26.13 -2.99 -3.54
N ALA A 40 27.20 -3.77 -3.37
CA ALA A 40 27.85 -3.93 -2.09
C ALA A 40 28.80 -2.73 -1.84
N LYS A 41 28.24 -1.59 -1.41
CA LYS A 41 29.05 -0.45 -0.91
C LYS A 41 29.39 -0.73 0.56
N ALA A 42 30.69 -0.80 0.83
CA ALA A 42 31.27 -1.05 2.14
C ALA A 42 30.78 -0.10 3.24
N LYS A 43 30.52 -0.64 4.43
CA LYS A 43 30.27 0.10 5.67
C LYS A 43 31.59 0.73 6.15
N THR A 44 31.66 2.05 6.18
CA THR A 44 32.62 2.80 6.99
C THR A 44 31.93 3.47 8.18
N LYS A 45 32.71 3.60 9.25
CA LYS A 45 32.34 3.85 10.65
C LYS A 45 31.53 5.12 10.90
N ALA A 46 30.69 5.03 11.94
CA ALA A 46 29.99 6.12 12.60
C ALA A 46 30.94 7.05 13.37
N ALA A 47 30.66 8.36 13.34
CA ALA A 47 30.91 9.29 14.43
C ALA A 47 29.84 10.41 14.38
N PRO A 48 29.36 10.91 15.54
CA PRO A 48 28.16 11.73 15.65
C PRO A 48 28.49 13.22 15.52
N ALA A 49 27.69 13.96 14.76
CA ALA A 49 27.71 15.42 14.79
C ALA A 49 26.29 15.95 14.93
N ALA A 50 26.12 16.79 15.95
CA ALA A 50 24.88 17.31 16.46
C ALA A 50 24.08 18.06 15.39
N ALA A 51 22.80 17.69 15.26
CA ALA A 51 21.83 18.37 14.41
C ALA A 51 21.43 19.70 15.07
N LYS A 52 22.08 20.80 14.68
CA LYS A 52 21.47 22.13 14.77
C LYS A 52 20.37 22.20 13.71
N LYS A 53 19.12 22.39 14.15
CA LYS A 53 18.02 22.81 13.29
C LYS A 53 18.33 24.23 12.82
N GLU A 54 18.95 24.35 11.66
CA GLU A 54 18.87 25.59 10.88
C GLU A 54 17.63 25.48 10.01
N GLU A 55 16.67 26.38 10.24
CA GLU A 55 15.61 26.64 9.28
C GLU A 55 16.26 27.02 7.95
N PRO A 56 15.83 26.46 6.81
CA PRO A 56 16.39 26.86 5.53
C PRO A 56 16.00 28.31 5.28
N LYS A 57 16.95 29.23 5.45
CA LYS A 57 16.88 30.58 4.89
C LYS A 57 16.61 30.42 3.41
N ALA A 58 15.43 30.85 2.97
CA ALA A 58 15.09 31.02 1.57
C ALA A 58 15.99 32.10 0.97
N THR A 59 17.20 31.72 0.59
CA THR A 59 18.10 32.53 -0.23
C THR A 59 17.46 32.65 -1.60
N SER A 60 16.83 33.80 -1.88
CA SER A 60 16.22 34.21 -3.15
C SER A 60 15.53 33.07 -3.92
N ALA A 61 14.22 32.93 -3.74
CA ALA A 61 13.43 31.99 -4.53
C ALA A 61 13.77 32.16 -6.02
N PRO A 62 14.13 31.07 -6.73
CA PRO A 62 14.42 31.17 -8.16
C PRO A 62 13.19 31.73 -8.86
N THR A 63 13.37 32.72 -9.74
CA THR A 63 12.26 33.36 -10.48
C THR A 63 11.66 32.43 -11.54
N HIS A 64 12.43 31.44 -11.97
CA HIS A 64 12.07 30.47 -13.01
C HIS A 64 12.25 29.05 -12.49
N ALA A 65 11.41 28.13 -12.98
CA ALA A 65 11.51 26.72 -12.68
C ALA A 65 12.55 26.05 -13.59
N ALA A 66 13.81 26.11 -13.17
CA ALA A 66 14.93 25.61 -13.97
C ALA A 66 14.80 24.11 -14.30
N GLY A 67 14.99 23.76 -15.58
CA GLY A 67 15.06 22.38 -16.05
C GLY A 67 13.71 21.69 -16.24
N ILE A 68 12.61 22.45 -16.31
CA ILE A 68 11.27 21.91 -16.65
C ILE A 68 11.12 21.76 -18.16
N ASN A 69 11.64 22.70 -18.95
CA ASN A 69 11.52 22.64 -20.40
C ASN A 69 12.48 21.61 -21.01
N PHE A 70 11.92 20.56 -21.60
CA PHE A 70 12.66 19.53 -22.33
C PHE A 70 12.81 19.84 -23.84
N LYS A 71 12.13 20.86 -24.37
CA LYS A 71 12.16 21.21 -25.80
C LYS A 71 13.39 22.05 -26.12
N LYS A 72 14.00 21.79 -27.27
CA LYS A 72 15.17 22.54 -27.77
C LYS A 72 14.89 24.03 -27.99
N THR A 73 13.66 24.35 -28.35
CA THR A 73 13.16 25.72 -28.51
C THR A 73 12.08 25.96 -27.48
N GLY A 74 12.39 26.77 -26.47
CA GLY A 74 11.48 27.17 -25.41
C GLY A 74 12.26 27.67 -24.18
N SER A 75 11.60 28.48 -23.37
CA SER A 75 12.12 28.94 -22.07
C SER A 75 11.46 28.13 -20.95
N ASP A 76 12.13 28.07 -19.80
CA ASP A 76 11.53 27.51 -18.58
C ASP A 76 10.37 28.40 -18.09
N PRO A 77 9.30 27.82 -17.52
CA PRO A 77 8.17 28.59 -17.01
C PRO A 77 8.58 29.42 -15.78
N GLU A 78 8.07 30.66 -15.74
CA GLU A 78 8.19 31.58 -14.61
C GLU A 78 7.16 31.24 -13.51
N PHE A 79 7.51 31.50 -12.25
CA PHE A 79 6.55 31.36 -11.15
C PHE A 79 5.59 32.55 -11.12
N GLY A 80 4.29 32.27 -11.25
CA GLY A 80 3.23 33.24 -11.01
C GLY A 80 2.95 33.49 -9.52
N PRO A 81 2.05 34.43 -9.19
CA PRO A 81 1.61 34.66 -7.81
C PRO A 81 0.89 33.44 -7.24
N ASP A 82 0.94 33.28 -5.92
CA ASP A 82 0.38 32.13 -5.20
C ASP A 82 -1.13 31.91 -5.48
N GLU A 83 -1.88 32.99 -5.66
CA GLU A 83 -3.32 32.99 -6.00
C GLU A 83 -3.63 32.46 -7.41
N SER A 84 -2.65 32.40 -8.31
CA SER A 84 -2.84 31.82 -9.65
C SER A 84 -2.84 30.29 -9.62
N TYR A 85 -2.34 29.69 -8.55
CA TYR A 85 -2.32 28.25 -8.39
C TYR A 85 -3.57 27.75 -7.67
N PRO A 86 -4.08 26.56 -8.01
CA PRO A 86 -5.22 25.99 -7.31
C PRO A 86 -4.93 25.67 -5.84
N ASP A 87 -5.93 25.83 -4.97
CA ASP A 87 -5.84 25.60 -3.52
C ASP A 87 -5.29 24.23 -3.12
N TRP A 88 -5.55 23.19 -3.94
CA TRP A 88 -5.07 21.84 -3.65
C TRP A 88 -3.54 21.74 -3.64
N LEU A 89 -2.81 22.65 -4.28
CA LEU A 89 -1.34 22.66 -4.29
C LEU A 89 -0.77 22.79 -2.88
N TRP A 90 -1.36 23.68 -2.09
CA TRP A 90 -0.90 23.99 -0.73
C TRP A 90 -1.16 22.82 0.24
N THR A 91 -2.20 22.02 -0.05
CA THR A 91 -2.52 20.82 0.75
C THR A 91 -1.58 19.63 0.49
N LEU A 92 -0.72 19.67 -0.54
CA LEU A 92 0.16 18.54 -0.88
C LEU A 92 1.32 18.35 0.09
N LEU A 93 1.79 19.44 0.70
CA LEU A 93 2.89 19.43 1.66
C LEU A 93 2.46 18.87 3.02
N GLU A 94 1.15 18.83 3.29
CA GLU A 94 0.63 18.31 4.54
C GLU A 94 0.96 16.81 4.71
N PRO A 95 1.54 16.42 5.85
CA PRO A 95 1.90 15.03 6.08
C PRO A 95 0.63 14.19 6.15
N ARG A 96 0.53 13.27 5.19
CA ARG A 96 -0.59 12.32 5.15
C ARG A 96 -0.60 11.45 6.40
N LYS A 97 -1.80 11.21 6.95
CA LYS A 97 -2.04 10.41 8.17
C LYS A 97 -1.25 9.09 8.21
N THR A 98 -0.69 8.80 9.38
CA THR A 98 0.03 7.56 9.67
C THR A 98 -0.93 6.39 9.90
N LEU A 99 -0.43 5.15 9.88
CA LEU A 99 -1.23 3.96 10.15
C LEU A 99 -1.94 4.05 11.51
N ARG A 100 -1.21 4.47 12.56
CA ARG A 100 -1.75 4.57 13.93
C ARG A 100 -2.87 5.60 14.03
N GLN A 101 -2.71 6.76 13.39
CA GLN A 101 -3.75 7.80 13.37
C GLN A 101 -5.02 7.29 12.67
N LEU A 102 -4.86 6.61 11.53
CA LEU A 102 -6.00 6.02 10.80
C LEU A 102 -6.69 4.90 11.61
N GLU A 103 -5.94 4.11 12.37
CA GLU A 103 -6.54 3.09 13.25
C GLU A 103 -7.30 3.68 14.43
N ASN A 104 -6.81 4.77 15.01
CA ASN A 104 -7.53 5.52 16.03
C ASN A 104 -8.83 6.12 15.47
N GLU A 105 -8.78 6.67 14.25
CA GLU A 105 -9.98 7.18 13.57
C GLU A 105 -10.99 6.06 13.27
N VAL A 106 -10.54 4.87 12.86
CA VAL A 106 -11.42 3.70 12.69
C VAL A 106 -12.05 3.28 14.01
N ALA A 107 -11.30 3.30 15.11
CA ALA A 107 -11.83 2.95 16.43
C ALA A 107 -12.86 3.97 16.90
N ALA A 108 -12.57 5.27 16.74
CA ALA A 108 -13.51 6.35 17.03
C ALA A 108 -14.77 6.24 16.15
N ALA A 109 -14.59 5.94 14.86
CA ALA A 109 -15.68 5.72 13.93
C ALA A 109 -16.60 4.58 14.36
N LYS A 110 -16.00 3.46 14.80
CA LYS A 110 -16.74 2.32 15.34
C LYS A 110 -17.53 2.71 16.59
N ALA A 111 -16.91 3.43 17.53
CA ALA A 111 -17.57 3.89 18.74
C ALA A 111 -18.74 4.83 18.44
N MET A 112 -18.59 5.76 17.47
CA MET A 112 -19.67 6.64 17.03
C MET A 112 -20.82 5.89 16.37
N HIS A 113 -20.50 4.84 15.60
CA HIS A 113 -21.51 3.97 15.00
C HIS A 113 -22.28 3.19 16.07
N GLU A 114 -21.58 2.59 17.02
CA GLU A 114 -22.16 1.87 18.16
C GLU A 114 -23.02 2.80 19.03
N GLN A 115 -22.55 4.02 19.29
CA GLN A 115 -23.32 5.03 20.02
C GLN A 115 -24.58 5.45 19.26
N SER A 116 -24.47 5.72 17.95
CA SER A 116 -25.65 6.04 17.13
C SER A 116 -26.69 4.92 17.20
N LEU A 117 -26.23 3.67 17.11
CA LEU A 117 -27.10 2.50 17.21
C LEU A 117 -27.78 2.41 18.59
N ALA A 118 -27.06 2.71 19.67
CA ALA A 118 -27.60 2.78 21.03
C ALA A 118 -28.64 3.90 21.20
N ASP A 119 -28.43 5.04 20.53
CA ASP A 119 -29.36 6.17 20.49
C ASP A 119 -30.60 5.92 19.60
N GLY A 120 -30.72 4.72 19.02
CA GLY A 120 -31.80 4.35 18.09
C GLY A 120 -31.72 5.09 16.74
N LYS A 121 -30.64 5.83 16.48
CA LYS A 121 -30.38 6.44 15.17
C LYS A 121 -29.66 5.38 14.33
N GLY A 122 -30.28 4.99 13.22
CA GLY A 122 -29.81 3.92 12.35
C GLY A 122 -28.32 3.99 11.97
N PRO A 123 -27.78 2.91 11.37
CA PRO A 123 -26.35 2.78 11.11
C PRO A 123 -25.78 3.97 10.34
N ARG A 124 -24.72 4.59 10.89
CA ARG A 124 -23.96 5.63 10.19
C ARG A 124 -22.96 4.99 9.23
N TYR A 125 -23.00 5.40 7.96
CA TYR A 125 -22.14 4.87 6.90
C TYR A 125 -20.97 5.80 6.53
N ASP A 126 -21.08 7.11 6.79
CA ASP A 126 -20.08 8.13 6.43
C ASP A 126 -19.18 8.52 7.61
N ILE A 127 -18.43 7.54 8.14
CA ILE A 127 -17.67 7.75 9.38
C ILE A 127 -16.20 8.13 9.12
N MET A 128 -15.68 7.84 7.93
CA MET A 128 -14.33 8.22 7.51
C MET A 128 -14.31 8.56 6.02
N ASP A 129 -13.38 9.42 5.62
CA ASP A 129 -13.15 9.73 4.20
C ASP A 129 -12.71 8.47 3.44
N VAL A 130 -13.22 8.29 2.23
CA VAL A 130 -12.94 7.16 1.33
C VAL A 130 -11.44 7.05 1.04
N LYS A 131 -10.74 8.19 0.90
CA LYS A 131 -9.29 8.22 0.67
C LYS A 131 -8.51 7.67 1.86
N ASP A 132 -8.97 7.94 3.08
CA ASP A 132 -8.36 7.45 4.32
C ASP A 132 -8.59 5.95 4.51
N ILE A 133 -9.78 5.45 4.17
CA ILE A 133 -10.08 4.01 4.15
C ILE A 133 -9.15 3.27 3.18
N GLN A 134 -9.00 3.78 1.95
CA GLN A 134 -8.10 3.18 0.96
C GLN A 134 -6.64 3.20 1.43
N ARG A 135 -6.21 4.30 2.05
CA ARG A 135 -4.86 4.44 2.60
C ARG A 135 -4.61 3.45 3.74
N LEU A 136 -5.54 3.30 4.67
CA LEU A 136 -5.47 2.32 5.76
C LEU A 136 -5.27 0.91 5.22
N LEU A 137 -6.07 0.49 4.24
CA LEU A 137 -5.95 -0.83 3.61
C LEU A 137 -4.57 -1.03 2.96
N LYS A 138 -4.05 -0.02 2.25
CA LYS A 138 -2.71 -0.06 1.66
C LYS A 138 -1.63 -0.17 2.74
N LEU A 139 -1.73 0.59 3.83
CA LEU A 139 -0.75 0.58 4.91
C LEU A 139 -0.76 -0.75 5.67
N ARG A 140 -1.92 -1.31 6.01
CA ARG A 140 -2.03 -2.65 6.62
C ARG A 140 -1.42 -3.74 5.74
N ARG A 141 -1.68 -3.69 4.43
CA ARG A 141 -1.05 -4.62 3.47
C ARG A 141 0.47 -4.50 3.46
N ARG A 142 0.99 -3.26 3.44
CA ARG A 142 2.45 -3.01 3.49
C ARG A 142 3.09 -3.58 4.75
N VAL A 143 2.48 -3.38 5.93
CA VAL A 143 2.97 -3.94 7.19
C VAL A 143 3.02 -5.47 7.13
N LYS A 144 1.92 -6.11 6.71
CA LYS A 144 1.84 -7.57 6.57
C LYS A 144 2.90 -8.13 5.61
N ILE A 145 3.16 -7.47 4.48
CA ILE A 145 4.19 -7.90 3.53
C ILE A 145 5.57 -7.78 4.16
N LYS A 146 5.84 -6.66 4.85
CA LYS A 146 7.12 -6.43 5.52
C LYS A 146 7.40 -7.51 6.57
N GLU A 147 6.42 -7.80 7.44
CA GLU A 147 6.53 -8.86 8.44
C GLU A 147 6.80 -10.24 7.81
N ASN A 148 6.12 -10.56 6.71
CA ASN A 148 6.35 -11.82 5.99
C ASN A 148 7.75 -11.89 5.37
N ASN A 149 8.25 -10.78 4.81
CA ASN A 149 9.61 -10.70 4.28
C ASN A 149 10.65 -10.84 5.40
N ASP A 150 10.41 -10.20 6.55
CA ASP A 150 11.28 -10.30 7.73
C ASP A 150 11.31 -11.73 8.28
N ARG A 151 10.16 -12.42 8.33
CA ARG A 151 10.07 -13.84 8.70
C ARG A 151 10.84 -14.74 7.72
N ARG A 152 10.70 -14.49 6.42
CA ARG A 152 11.43 -15.24 5.38
C ARG A 152 12.94 -15.01 5.44
N LYS A 153 13.38 -13.81 5.83
CA LYS A 153 14.81 -13.47 5.98
C LYS A 153 15.47 -14.13 7.20
N LYS A 154 14.69 -14.41 8.25
CA LYS A 154 15.16 -15.07 9.48
C LYS A 154 15.25 -16.59 9.37
N LYS A 155 14.57 -17.18 8.38
CA LYS A 155 14.60 -18.61 8.08
C LYS A 155 15.78 -18.91 7.16
#